data_AF-A0A2N1TST1-F1
#
_entry.id   AF-A0A2N1TST1-F1
#
_cell.length_a   1.000
_cell.length_b   1.000
_cell.length_c   1.000
_cell.angle_alpha   90.00
_cell.angle_beta   90.00
_cell.angle_gamma   90.00
#
_symmetry.space_group_name_H-M   'P 1'
#
loop_
_entity.id
_entity.type
_entity.pdbx_description
1 polymer ?
#
loop_
_entity_poly.entity_id
_entity_poly.type
_entity_poly.pdbx_seq_one_letter_code
_entity_poly.pdbx_strand_id
1 'polypeptide(L)'
;MGWLWNETHHLFDIDDGSFPEICICGLSADQVSAAYSFVRKIADYIVGGPRFFNCEANCEMGLDEVDNPARLVCEKKANPFHFMARSLRFADGRVHELGIFILDNAVALDYEKGPIWGEREIETLLQIILRIRSGNPQGFLRFEETVKDCDRQTIESAINRLAAT
;
A
#
# COMPACT_ATOMS: atom_id res chain seq x y z
N MET A 1 12.94 -20.46 6.08
CA MET A 1 11.77 -20.89 5.31
C MET A 1 11.93 -20.28 3.93
N GLY A 2 11.61 -20.99 2.85
CA GLY A 2 11.77 -20.52 1.46
C GLY A 2 10.48 -20.63 0.63
N TRP A 3 9.35 -20.91 1.30
CA TRP A 3 8.09 -21.20 0.61
C TRP A 3 7.53 -19.93 -0.02
N LEU A 4 7.66 -18.78 0.64
CA LEU A 4 7.09 -17.52 0.18
C LEU A 4 7.78 -17.10 -1.11
N TRP A 5 9.11 -17.16 -1.13
CA TRP A 5 9.88 -16.90 -2.35
C TRP A 5 9.45 -17.84 -3.48
N ASN A 6 9.49 -19.15 -3.25
CA ASN A 6 9.20 -20.15 -4.29
C ASN A 6 7.79 -20.00 -4.89
N GLU A 7 6.81 -19.56 -4.10
CA GLU A 7 5.44 -19.40 -4.55
C GLU A 7 5.18 -18.03 -5.20
N THR A 8 5.88 -16.97 -4.78
CA THR A 8 5.49 -15.59 -5.14
C THR A 8 6.49 -14.84 -6.02
N HIS A 9 7.75 -15.27 -6.10
CA HIS A 9 8.84 -14.46 -6.66
C HIS A 9 8.55 -13.95 -8.08
N HIS A 10 7.94 -14.78 -8.93
CA HIS A 10 7.59 -14.48 -10.31
C HIS A 10 6.64 -13.27 -10.49
N LEU A 11 5.96 -12.84 -9.42
CA LEU A 11 5.11 -11.66 -9.39
C LEU A 11 5.88 -10.36 -9.09
N PHE A 12 7.15 -10.48 -8.69
CA PHE A 12 7.96 -9.39 -8.17
C PHE A 12 9.30 -9.24 -8.89
N ASP A 13 9.98 -10.33 -9.26
CA ASP A 13 11.39 -10.31 -9.64
C ASP A 13 11.68 -10.05 -11.13
N ILE A 14 10.68 -10.21 -12.00
CA ILE A 14 10.80 -9.95 -13.44
C ILE A 14 10.52 -8.47 -13.72
N ASP A 15 11.58 -7.71 -14.03
CA ASP A 15 11.45 -6.34 -14.55
C ASP A 15 10.86 -6.37 -15.96
N ASP A 16 9.57 -6.01 -16.05
CA ASP A 16 8.81 -5.82 -17.27
C ASP A 16 8.33 -4.37 -17.44
N GLY A 17 8.87 -3.44 -16.63
CA GLY A 17 8.47 -2.04 -16.58
C GLY A 17 7.05 -1.78 -16.04
N SER A 18 6.37 -2.79 -15.48
CA SER A 18 5.05 -2.62 -14.88
C SER A 18 5.11 -2.20 -13.40
N PHE A 19 4.01 -1.60 -12.94
CA PHE A 19 3.78 -1.21 -11.54
C PHE A 19 2.49 -1.85 -11.04
N PRO A 20 2.50 -3.14 -10.68
CA PRO A 20 1.27 -3.79 -10.22
C PRO A 20 0.69 -3.09 -8.99
N GLU A 21 -0.62 -2.85 -9.02
CA GLU A 21 -1.36 -2.25 -7.90
C GLU A 21 -2.09 -3.30 -7.07
N ILE A 22 -1.95 -3.22 -5.75
CA ILE A 22 -2.75 -3.94 -4.77
C ILE A 22 -3.61 -2.94 -4.00
N CYS A 23 -4.90 -2.95 -4.24
CA CYS A 23 -5.87 -2.04 -3.62
C CYS A 23 -6.58 -2.71 -2.45
N ILE A 24 -6.49 -2.13 -1.26
CA ILE A 24 -7.15 -2.59 -0.04
C ILE A 24 -8.47 -1.80 0.09
N CYS A 25 -9.57 -2.44 -0.28
CA CYS A 25 -10.89 -1.83 -0.41
C CYS A 25 -11.78 -2.05 0.82
N GLY A 26 -12.86 -1.26 0.91
CA GLY A 26 -13.89 -1.42 1.93
C GLY A 26 -13.51 -0.86 3.30
N LEU A 27 -12.50 0.01 3.34
CA LEU A 27 -12.02 0.65 4.56
C LEU A 27 -12.97 1.78 4.99
N SER A 28 -13.18 1.89 6.31
CA SER A 28 -13.81 3.06 6.92
C SER A 28 -12.88 4.26 6.92
N ALA A 29 -13.43 5.47 7.13
CA ALA A 29 -12.65 6.70 7.21
C ALA A 29 -11.53 6.65 8.27
N ASP A 30 -11.80 6.05 9.42
CA ASP A 30 -10.81 5.88 10.50
C ASP A 30 -9.69 4.92 10.08
N GLN A 31 -10.01 3.88 9.32
CA GLN A 31 -9.04 2.90 8.82
C GLN A 31 -8.15 3.48 7.73
N VAL A 32 -8.70 4.25 6.77
CA VAL A 32 -7.90 4.96 5.77
C VAL A 32 -6.97 5.96 6.47
N SER A 33 -7.48 6.73 7.44
CA SER A 33 -6.69 7.69 8.21
C SER A 33 -5.56 7.03 9.00
N ALA A 34 -5.85 5.87 9.60
CA ALA A 34 -4.87 5.07 10.34
C ALA A 34 -3.83 4.44 9.42
N ALA A 35 -4.24 3.95 8.24
CA ALA A 35 -3.35 3.38 7.22
C ALA A 35 -2.36 4.43 6.70
N TYR A 36 -2.84 5.62 6.37
CA TYR A 36 -1.98 6.76 6.02
C TYR A 36 -0.95 7.05 7.12
N SER A 37 -1.42 7.20 8.37
CA SER A 37 -0.54 7.50 9.51
C SER A 37 0.49 6.40 9.75
N PHE A 38 0.08 5.14 9.58
CA PHE A 38 0.95 3.97 9.67
C PHE A 38 2.04 4.00 8.61
N VAL A 39 1.69 4.20 7.34
CA VAL A 39 2.66 4.30 6.23
C VAL A 39 3.64 5.44 6.47
N ARG A 40 3.15 6.63 6.84
CA ARG A 40 4.00 7.79 7.19
C ARG A 40 4.96 7.49 8.34
N LYS A 41 4.59 6.64 9.30
CA LYS A 41 5.43 6.26 10.44
C LYS A 41 6.54 5.26 10.06
N ILE A 42 6.26 4.33 9.14
CA ILE A 42 7.21 3.29 8.76
C ILE A 42 8.15 3.71 7.63
N ALA A 43 7.77 4.70 6.84
CA ALA A 43 8.59 5.26 5.78
C ALA A 43 9.69 6.17 6.34
N ASP A 44 10.91 6.02 5.83
CA ASP A 44 11.99 6.96 6.14
C ASP A 44 11.87 8.28 5.39
N TYR A 45 11.32 8.20 4.18
CA TYR A 45 11.38 9.29 3.25
C TYR A 45 10.15 9.31 2.35
N ILE A 46 9.61 10.51 2.15
CA ILE A 46 8.51 10.79 1.24
C ILE A 46 9.08 11.58 0.07
N VAL A 47 8.91 11.07 -1.16
CA VAL A 47 9.61 11.59 -2.33
C VAL A 47 8.94 12.86 -2.86
N GLY A 48 9.74 13.89 -3.11
CA GLY A 48 9.34 15.01 -3.97
C GLY A 48 8.36 16.02 -3.36
N GLY A 49 8.08 15.96 -2.05
CA GLY A 49 7.16 16.91 -1.39
C GLY A 49 5.74 16.84 -1.96
N PRO A 50 5.10 15.67 -1.91
CA PRO A 50 3.80 15.45 -2.53
C PRO A 50 2.75 16.43 -2.00
N ARG A 51 1.84 16.82 -2.89
CA ARG A 51 0.74 17.73 -2.61
C ARG A 51 -0.59 17.06 -2.91
N PHE A 52 -1.64 17.56 -2.29
CA PHE A 52 -3.01 17.17 -2.54
C PHE A 52 -3.87 18.43 -2.68
N PHE A 53 -5.00 18.31 -3.37
CA PHE A 53 -5.93 19.43 -3.52
C PHE A 53 -6.95 19.41 -2.38
N ASN A 54 -6.94 20.44 -1.55
CA ASN A 54 -7.95 20.67 -0.52
C ASN A 54 -9.11 21.46 -1.14
N CYS A 55 -10.26 20.82 -1.30
CA CYS A 55 -11.46 21.39 -1.89
C CYS A 55 -12.13 22.41 -0.96
N GLU A 56 -11.99 22.26 0.36
CA GLU A 56 -12.55 23.19 1.35
C GLU A 56 -11.77 24.51 1.35
N ALA A 57 -10.44 24.45 1.30
CA ALA A 57 -9.57 25.62 1.18
C ALA A 57 -9.40 26.12 -0.27
N ASN A 58 -9.84 25.32 -1.24
CA ASN A 58 -9.71 25.54 -2.68
C ASN A 58 -8.26 25.82 -3.13
N CYS A 59 -7.31 25.02 -2.65
CA CYS A 59 -5.89 25.16 -2.99
C CYS A 59 -5.12 23.83 -2.86
N GLU A 60 -3.91 23.78 -3.44
CA GLU A 60 -2.98 22.69 -3.20
C GLU A 60 -2.23 22.86 -1.89
N MET A 61 -2.18 21.81 -1.09
CA MET A 61 -1.46 21.76 0.18
C MET A 61 -0.49 20.58 0.18
N GLY A 62 0.66 20.74 0.81
CA GLY A 62 1.57 19.64 1.13
C GLY A 62 0.98 18.71 2.18
N LEU A 63 1.40 17.45 2.17
CA LEU A 63 0.87 16.45 3.10
C LEU A 63 1.07 16.81 4.59
N ASP A 64 2.11 17.58 4.91
CA ASP A 64 2.46 18.01 6.28
C ASP A 64 1.85 19.37 6.67
N GLU A 65 1.10 20.02 5.78
CA GLU A 65 0.40 21.28 6.07
C GLU A 65 -0.92 21.05 6.83
N VAL A 66 -1.35 19.79 7.00
CA VAL A 66 -2.54 19.38 7.75
C VAL A 66 -2.23 18.15 8.60
N ASP A 67 -3.02 17.92 9.66
CA ASP A 67 -2.79 16.80 10.57
C ASP A 67 -2.92 15.42 9.90
N ASN A 68 -3.94 15.26 9.04
CA ASN A 68 -4.16 14.02 8.31
C ASN A 68 -4.89 14.29 6.97
N PRO A 69 -4.18 14.37 5.84
CA PRO A 69 -4.80 14.61 4.54
C PRO A 69 -5.73 13.47 4.10
N ALA A 70 -5.46 12.23 4.53
CA ALA A 70 -6.33 11.10 4.24
C ALA A 70 -7.71 11.23 4.88
N ARG A 71 -7.79 11.80 6.08
CA ARG A 71 -9.07 12.12 6.72
C ARG A 71 -9.90 13.09 5.89
N LEU A 72 -9.26 14.11 5.30
CA LEU A 72 -9.93 15.09 4.45
C LEU A 72 -10.50 14.44 3.19
N VAL A 73 -9.82 13.45 2.61
CA VAL A 73 -10.33 12.67 1.47
C VAL A 73 -11.60 11.92 1.85
N CYS A 74 -11.59 11.20 2.99
CA CYS A 74 -12.77 10.47 3.47
C CYS A 74 -13.96 11.39 3.79
N GLU A 75 -13.69 12.62 4.24
CA GLU A 75 -14.72 13.65 4.49
C GLU A 75 -15.16 14.39 3.23
N LYS A 76 -14.63 14.04 2.05
CA LYS A 76 -14.86 14.71 0.76
C LYS A 76 -14.47 16.19 0.75
N LYS A 77 -13.52 16.57 1.60
CA LYS A 77 -12.91 17.89 1.68
C LYS A 77 -11.62 18.00 0.89
N ALA A 78 -11.09 16.88 0.41
CA ALA A 78 -9.92 16.81 -0.45
C ALA A 78 -10.11 15.78 -1.55
N ASN A 79 -9.43 15.97 -2.67
CA ASN A 79 -9.37 14.95 -3.73
C ASN A 79 -8.47 13.79 -3.29
N PRO A 80 -8.74 12.56 -3.77
CA PRO A 80 -7.79 11.46 -3.68
C PRO A 80 -6.41 11.87 -4.18
N PHE A 81 -5.37 11.35 -3.54
CA PHE A 81 -3.99 11.71 -3.85
C PHE A 81 -3.07 10.51 -3.79
N HIS A 82 -1.87 10.69 -4.35
CA HIS A 82 -0.84 9.68 -4.45
C HIS A 82 0.49 10.25 -3.95
N PHE A 83 1.31 9.43 -3.30
CA PHE A 83 2.68 9.77 -2.97
C PHE A 83 3.60 8.55 -2.95
N MET A 84 4.88 8.78 -3.25
CA MET A 84 5.91 7.75 -3.15
C MET A 84 6.54 7.75 -1.75
N ALA A 85 6.66 6.57 -1.17
CA ALA A 85 7.35 6.32 0.10
C ALA A 85 8.57 5.42 -0.13
N ARG A 86 9.70 5.75 0.49
CA ARG A 86 10.95 4.98 0.42
C ARG A 86 11.38 4.42 1.77
N SER A 87 12.07 3.28 1.70
CA SER A 87 12.65 2.56 2.83
C SER A 87 11.63 2.32 3.95
N LEU A 88 10.48 1.75 3.58
CA LEU A 88 9.42 1.41 4.53
C LEU A 88 9.90 0.24 5.41
N ARG A 89 10.06 0.48 6.72
CA ARG A 89 10.49 -0.53 7.69
C ARG A 89 9.31 -1.06 8.49
N PHE A 90 9.03 -2.34 8.35
CA PHE A 90 7.98 -2.99 9.11
C PHE A 90 8.35 -4.43 9.46
N ALA A 91 7.95 -4.85 10.67
CA ALA A 91 8.46 -6.07 11.30
C ALA A 91 10.00 -6.10 11.23
N ASP A 92 10.57 -7.20 10.76
CA ASP A 92 12.02 -7.36 10.64
C ASP A 92 12.56 -6.98 9.26
N GLY A 93 11.74 -6.54 8.30
CA GLY A 93 12.20 -6.28 6.93
C GLY A 93 12.02 -4.84 6.46
N ARG A 94 12.27 -4.64 5.16
CA ARG A 94 12.21 -3.32 4.52
C ARG A 94 11.69 -3.47 3.09
N VAL A 95 10.80 -2.58 2.69
CA VAL A 95 10.43 -2.39 1.28
C VAL A 95 11.14 -1.15 0.74
N HIS A 96 11.75 -1.26 -0.44
CA HIS A 96 12.59 -0.19 -0.99
C HIS A 96 11.77 1.06 -1.33
N GLU A 97 10.70 0.89 -2.10
CA GLU A 97 9.84 1.97 -2.56
C GLU A 97 8.44 1.41 -2.83
N LEU A 98 7.41 2.21 -2.52
CA LEU A 98 6.01 1.96 -2.87
C LEU A 98 5.35 3.29 -3.24
N GLY A 99 4.52 3.30 -4.28
CA GLY A 99 3.51 4.34 -4.48
C GLY A 99 2.28 4.03 -3.64
N ILE A 100 1.75 5.07 -3.00
CA ILE A 100 0.67 4.95 -2.03
C ILE A 100 -0.47 5.85 -2.50
N PHE A 101 -1.62 5.26 -2.80
CA PHE A 101 -2.84 5.96 -3.19
C PHE A 101 -3.81 6.00 -2.03
N ILE A 102 -4.28 7.20 -1.70
CA ILE A 102 -5.29 7.43 -0.66
C ILE A 102 -6.61 7.78 -1.32
N LEU A 103 -7.60 6.91 -1.11
CA LEU A 103 -8.97 7.04 -1.60
C LEU A 103 -9.93 7.21 -0.41
N ASP A 104 -11.20 7.52 -0.68
CA ASP A 104 -12.19 7.77 0.38
C ASP A 104 -12.57 6.51 1.17
N ASN A 105 -12.45 5.32 0.56
CA ASN A 105 -12.78 4.03 1.15
C ASN A 105 -11.72 2.93 0.93
N ALA A 106 -10.52 3.31 0.49
CA ALA A 106 -9.48 2.37 0.11
C ALA A 106 -8.07 2.98 0.22
N VAL A 107 -7.07 2.10 0.28
CA VAL A 107 -5.66 2.45 0.12
C VAL A 107 -5.05 1.50 -0.90
N ALA A 108 -4.41 2.05 -1.93
CA ALA A 108 -3.72 1.26 -2.94
C ALA A 108 -2.20 1.37 -2.78
N LEU A 109 -1.52 0.26 -3.02
CA LEU A 109 -0.06 0.17 -3.01
C LEU A 109 0.38 -0.29 -4.39
N ASP A 110 1.16 0.52 -5.09
CA ASP A 110 1.88 0.05 -6.27
C ASP A 110 3.32 -0.29 -5.90
N TYR A 111 3.92 -1.18 -6.67
CA TYR A 111 5.31 -1.56 -6.50
C TYR A 111 5.97 -1.77 -7.85
N GLU A 112 7.24 -1.38 -7.97
CA GLU A 112 8.04 -1.65 -9.17
C GLU A 112 8.57 -3.08 -9.11
N LYS A 113 8.43 -3.84 -10.19
CA LYS A 113 9.03 -5.18 -10.30
C LYS A 113 10.53 -5.08 -10.60
N GLY A 114 11.29 -6.09 -10.20
CA GLY A 114 12.70 -6.22 -10.54
C GLY A 114 13.54 -6.94 -9.49
N PRO A 115 14.87 -6.96 -9.66
CA PRO A 115 15.78 -7.77 -8.84
C PRO A 115 15.97 -7.26 -7.40
N ILE A 116 15.28 -6.18 -7.02
CA ILE A 116 15.31 -5.62 -5.68
C ILE A 116 14.50 -6.45 -4.67
N TRP A 117 13.61 -7.32 -5.16
CA TRP A 117 12.76 -8.15 -4.31
C TRP A 117 13.49 -9.42 -3.87
N GLY A 118 13.50 -9.65 -2.57
CA GLY A 118 13.82 -10.92 -1.94
C GLY A 118 12.65 -11.41 -1.09
N GLU A 119 12.78 -12.59 -0.51
CA GLU A 119 11.72 -13.18 0.33
C GLU A 119 11.30 -12.26 1.48
N ARG A 120 12.28 -11.59 2.12
CA ARG A 120 12.05 -10.71 3.26
C ARG A 120 11.34 -9.42 2.85
N GLU A 121 11.68 -8.87 1.68
CA GLU A 121 11.04 -7.69 1.10
C GLU A 121 9.56 -8.00 0.77
N ILE A 122 9.30 -9.15 0.14
CA ILE A 122 7.94 -9.63 -0.16
C ILE A 122 7.16 -9.84 1.14
N GLU A 123 7.73 -10.55 2.11
CA GLU A 123 7.10 -10.76 3.42
C GLU A 123 6.73 -9.44 4.08
N THR A 124 7.64 -8.45 4.03
CA THR A 124 7.41 -7.11 4.59
C THR A 124 6.23 -6.41 3.91
N LEU A 125 6.14 -6.46 2.58
CA LEU A 125 5.01 -5.90 1.84
C LEU A 125 3.69 -6.56 2.25
N LEU A 126 3.66 -7.91 2.32
CA LEU A 126 2.44 -8.64 2.71
C LEU A 126 2.05 -8.33 4.17
N GLN A 127 3.02 -8.18 5.07
CA GLN A 127 2.78 -7.76 6.45
C GLN A 127 2.25 -6.31 6.55
N ILE A 128 2.73 -5.40 5.70
CA ILE A 128 2.17 -4.03 5.58
C ILE A 128 0.70 -4.10 5.14
N ILE A 129 0.39 -4.89 4.10
CA ILE A 129 -0.98 -5.10 3.61
C ILE A 129 -1.87 -5.67 4.72
N LEU A 130 -1.40 -6.72 5.42
CA LEU A 130 -2.10 -7.30 6.57
C LEU A 130 -2.36 -6.25 7.65
N ARG A 131 -1.37 -5.42 7.97
CA ARG A 131 -1.52 -4.39 9.00
C ARG A 131 -2.55 -3.34 8.63
N ILE A 132 -2.61 -2.92 7.36
CA ILE A 132 -3.61 -1.98 6.86
C ILE A 132 -5.00 -2.61 6.85
N ARG A 133 -5.11 -3.87 6.43
CA ARG A 133 -6.38 -4.62 6.39
C ARG A 133 -6.90 -5.01 7.78
N SER A 134 -6.01 -5.13 8.77
CA SER A 134 -6.35 -5.65 10.11
C SER A 134 -7.49 -4.87 10.77
N GLY A 135 -8.39 -5.61 11.42
CA GLY A 135 -9.56 -5.03 12.10
C GLY A 135 -10.73 -4.65 11.19
N ASN A 136 -10.69 -5.01 9.88
CA ASN A 136 -11.82 -4.86 8.98
C ASN A 136 -12.34 -6.20 8.42
N PRO A 137 -13.47 -6.73 8.91
CA PRO A 137 -14.06 -7.95 8.35
C PRO A 137 -14.61 -7.75 6.92
N GLN A 138 -14.85 -6.51 6.49
CA GLN A 138 -15.29 -6.17 5.13
C GLN A 138 -14.12 -5.83 4.19
N GLY A 139 -12.89 -5.77 4.70
CA GLY A 139 -11.71 -5.40 3.92
C GLY A 139 -11.32 -6.51 2.94
N PHE A 140 -11.27 -6.20 1.66
CA PHE A 140 -10.88 -7.13 0.60
C PHE A 140 -9.80 -6.53 -0.30
N LEU A 141 -9.04 -7.39 -0.97
CA LEU A 141 -8.03 -6.96 -1.94
C LEU A 141 -8.67 -6.89 -3.32
N ARG A 142 -8.34 -5.84 -4.05
CA ARG A 142 -8.66 -5.68 -5.47
C ARG A 142 -7.34 -5.48 -6.20
N PHE A 143 -7.20 -6.18 -7.31
CA PHE A 143 -6.05 -6.09 -8.20
C PHE A 143 -6.51 -5.49 -9.52
N GLU A 144 -5.57 -4.96 -10.31
CA GLU A 144 -5.87 -4.49 -11.66
C GLU A 144 -6.46 -5.60 -12.53
N GLU A 145 -7.32 -5.24 -13.49
CA GLU A 145 -8.04 -6.19 -14.33
C GLU A 145 -7.10 -7.07 -15.17
N THR A 146 -5.92 -6.56 -15.50
CA THR A 146 -4.86 -7.21 -16.28
C THR A 146 -4.12 -8.29 -15.51
N VAL A 147 -4.16 -8.29 -14.18
CA VAL A 147 -3.53 -9.31 -13.33
C VAL A 147 -4.31 -10.62 -13.44
N LYS A 148 -3.61 -11.74 -13.72
CA LYS A 148 -4.24 -13.04 -13.87
C LYS A 148 -4.83 -13.53 -12.55
N ASP A 149 -5.95 -14.25 -12.61
CA ASP A 149 -6.61 -14.76 -11.40
C ASP A 149 -5.72 -15.69 -10.55
N CYS A 150 -4.84 -16.48 -11.19
CA CYS A 150 -3.86 -17.30 -10.45
C CYS A 150 -2.88 -16.47 -9.62
N ASP A 151 -2.48 -15.31 -10.14
CA ASP A 151 -1.53 -14.41 -9.48
C ASP A 151 -2.22 -13.73 -8.29
N ARG A 152 -3.48 -13.31 -8.47
CA ARG A 152 -4.33 -12.78 -7.38
C ARG A 152 -4.48 -13.79 -6.24
N GLN A 153 -4.83 -15.03 -6.58
CA GLN A 153 -4.98 -16.12 -5.60
C GLN A 153 -3.67 -16.44 -4.88
N THR A 154 -2.54 -16.32 -5.57
CA THR A 154 -1.21 -16.55 -4.99
C THR A 154 -0.91 -15.53 -3.90
N ILE A 155 -1.14 -14.23 -4.16
CA ILE A 155 -0.95 -13.16 -3.18
C ILE A 155 -1.92 -13.32 -2.00
N GLU A 156 -3.21 -13.57 -2.27
CA GLU A 156 -4.21 -13.77 -1.20
C GLU A 156 -3.87 -14.98 -0.32
N SER A 157 -3.44 -16.09 -0.92
CA SER A 157 -3.05 -17.30 -0.20
C SER A 157 -1.82 -17.06 0.67
N ALA A 158 -0.81 -16.35 0.16
CA ALA A 158 0.37 -15.98 0.91
C ALA A 158 0.02 -15.10 2.12
N ILE A 159 -0.84 -14.09 1.93
CA ILE A 159 -1.36 -13.21 2.99
C ILE A 159 -2.11 -14.02 4.06
N ASN A 160 -3.01 -14.91 3.66
CA ASN A 160 -3.79 -15.73 4.60
C ASN A 160 -2.91 -16.69 5.38
N ARG A 161 -1.89 -17.28 4.73
CA ARG A 161 -0.91 -18.16 5.37
C ARG A 161 -0.06 -17.40 6.38
N LEU A 162 0.40 -16.19 6.05
CA LEU A 162 1.14 -15.33 6.96
C LEU A 162 0.30 -14.90 8.17
N ALA A 163 -0.98 -14.59 7.98
CA ALA A 163 -1.89 -14.23 9.06
C ALA A 163 -2.19 -15.36 10.06
N ALA A 164 -1.95 -16.61 9.67
CA ALA A 164 -2.16 -17.80 10.50
C ALA A 164 -0.90 -18.23 11.29
N THR A 165 0.22 -17.53 11.10
CA THR A 165 1.52 -17.79 11.76
C THR A 165 1.69 -16.94 13.01
#